data_AF-A0A060BVP7-F1
#
_entry.id   AF-A0A060BVP7-F1
#
_cell.length_a   1.000
_cell.length_b   1.000
_cell.length_c   1.000
_cell.angle_alpha   90.00
_cell.angle_beta   90.00
_cell.angle_gamma   90.00
#
_symmetry.space_group_name_H-M   'P 1'
#
loop_
_entity.id
_entity.type
_entity.pdbx_description
1 polymer ?
#
loop_
_entity_poly.entity_id
_entity_poly.type
_entity_poly.pdbx_seq_one_letter_code
_entity_poly.pdbx_strand_id
1 'polypeptide(L)'
;ASGEYVIFVDSDDWVSTHLLEYAKAEIAKSKADLIFFPYFDVNENMCIFRTNEKSFEKAGFLPSNKCLDFFLKNHLIFTAWQYVAKRSTFIKGQISFPVGRHYEDDATTYKVIYYSETSFIL
;
A
#
# COMPACT_ATOMS: atom_id res chain seq x y z
N ALA A 1 2.03 14.31 -9.87
CA ALA A 1 3.28 13.85 -9.20
C ALA A 1 4.33 13.48 -10.25
N SER A 2 5.61 13.81 -10.04
CA SER A 2 6.73 13.50 -10.95
C SER A 2 7.69 12.41 -10.44
N GLY A 3 7.53 11.96 -9.19
CA GLY A 3 8.34 10.88 -8.60
C GLY A 3 8.13 9.53 -9.29
N GLU A 4 9.14 8.67 -9.25
CA GLU A 4 9.07 7.30 -9.80
C GLU A 4 8.04 6.44 -9.07
N TYR A 5 7.91 6.66 -7.76
CA TYR A 5 6.90 6.07 -6.90
C TYR A 5 6.01 7.16 -6.31
N VAL A 6 4.80 6.77 -5.92
CA VAL A 6 3.79 7.60 -5.27
C VAL A 6 3.32 6.92 -3.98
N ILE A 7 2.97 7.74 -3.00
CA ILE A 7 2.31 7.34 -1.75
C ILE A 7 1.19 8.35 -1.52
N PHE A 8 0.06 7.88 -1.01
CA PHE A 8 -1.05 8.72 -0.54
C PHE A 8 -0.97 8.78 0.98
N VAL A 9 -1.23 9.95 1.54
CA VAL A 9 -1.26 10.16 3.00
C VAL A 9 -2.46 11.04 3.27
N ASP A 10 -3.38 10.56 4.10
CA ASP A 10 -4.54 11.34 4.48
C ASP A 10 -4.13 12.50 5.40
N SER A 11 -4.90 13.58 5.40
CA SER A 11 -4.51 14.83 6.07
C SER A 11 -4.48 14.73 7.60
N ASP A 12 -5.15 13.72 8.15
CA ASP A 12 -5.26 13.38 9.56
C ASP A 12 -4.30 12.27 9.99
N ASP A 13 -3.51 11.73 9.05
CA ASP A 13 -2.53 10.67 9.30
C ASP A 13 -1.08 11.18 9.34
N TRP A 14 -0.20 10.34 9.88
CA TRP A 14 1.26 10.52 9.83
C TRP A 14 1.95 9.23 9.41
N VAL A 15 3.16 9.38 8.89
CA VAL A 15 4.03 8.28 8.48
C VAL A 15 5.28 8.22 9.34
N SER A 16 5.83 7.01 9.52
CA SER A 16 7.13 6.82 10.17
C SER A 16 8.22 7.63 9.44
N THR A 17 9.12 8.25 10.21
CA THR A 17 10.29 8.97 9.66
C THR A 17 11.21 8.07 8.82
N HIS A 18 11.10 6.75 8.97
CA HIS A 18 11.88 5.77 8.23
C HIS A 18 11.14 5.16 7.03
N LEU A 19 9.85 5.46 6.83
CA LEU A 19 9.02 4.79 5.82
C LEU A 19 9.65 4.86 4.42
N LEU A 20 10.06 6.05 3.98
CA LEU A 20 10.63 6.24 2.65
C LEU A 20 12.03 5.64 2.51
N GLU A 21 12.81 5.61 3.59
CA GLU A 21 14.13 4.97 3.61
C GLU A 21 14.00 3.45 3.41
N TYR A 22 13.09 2.82 4.16
CA TYR A 22 12.77 1.40 4.01
C TYR A 22 12.21 1.09 2.62
N ALA A 23 11.22 1.86 2.15
CA ALA A 23 10.66 1.67 0.82
C ALA A 23 11.74 1.76 -0.26
N LYS A 24 12.63 2.76 -0.19
CA LYS A 24 13.75 2.91 -1.12
C LYS A 24 14.70 1.71 -1.07
N ALA A 25 15.06 1.24 0.12
CA ALA A 25 15.94 0.09 0.29
C ALA A 25 15.31 -1.19 -0.30
N GLU A 26 14.02 -1.40 -0.08
CA GLU A 26 13.32 -2.57 -0.61
C GLU A 26 13.08 -2.48 -2.12
N ILE A 27 12.78 -1.30 -2.67
CA ILE A 27 12.73 -1.07 -4.13
C ILE A 27 14.09 -1.44 -4.75
N ALA A 28 15.20 -1.01 -4.15
CA ALA A 28 16.53 -1.29 -4.69
C ALA A 28 16.89 -2.79 -4.71
N LYS A 29 16.43 -3.54 -3.70
CA LYS A 29 16.70 -4.99 -3.58
C LYS A 29 15.76 -5.83 -4.46
N SER A 30 14.46 -5.57 -4.36
CA SER A 30 13.41 -6.43 -4.91
C SER A 30 12.88 -5.96 -6.26
N LYS A 31 13.13 -4.69 -6.63
CA LYS A 31 12.49 -4.02 -7.77
C LYS A 31 10.95 -4.11 -7.70
N ALA A 32 10.40 -4.08 -6.49
CA ALA A 32 8.96 -4.11 -6.25
C ALA A 32 8.27 -2.91 -6.91
N ASP A 33 7.20 -3.16 -7.65
CA ASP A 33 6.34 -2.11 -8.18
C ASP A 33 5.36 -1.60 -7.11
N LEU A 34 5.08 -2.41 -6.09
CA LEU A 34 4.14 -2.09 -5.02
C LEU A 34 4.70 -2.57 -3.68
N ILE A 35 4.66 -1.71 -2.67
CA ILE A 35 5.08 -2.03 -1.30
C ILE A 35 3.92 -1.72 -0.36
N PHE A 36 3.41 -2.74 0.33
CA PHE A 36 2.49 -2.56 1.45
C PHE A 36 3.25 -2.54 2.77
N PHE A 37 2.77 -1.75 3.72
CA PHE A 37 3.33 -1.64 5.07
C PHE A 37 2.23 -1.77 6.13
N PRO A 38 2.57 -2.21 7.36
CA PRO A 38 1.62 -2.22 8.46
C PRO A 38 1.33 -0.79 8.95
N TYR A 39 0.26 -0.64 9.71
CA TYR A 39 -0.15 0.61 10.33
C TYR A 39 -0.67 0.39 11.75
N PHE A 40 -0.77 1.49 12.48
CA PHE A 40 -1.31 1.55 13.83
C PHE A 40 -2.48 2.53 13.85
N ASP A 41 -3.64 2.10 14.33
CA ASP A 41 -4.71 3.03 14.66
C ASP A 41 -4.47 3.60 16.05
N VAL A 42 -4.51 4.92 16.11
CA VAL A 42 -4.27 5.72 17.31
C VAL A 42 -5.49 6.56 17.63
N ASN A 43 -5.76 6.79 18.91
CA ASN A 43 -6.76 7.77 19.31
C ASN A 43 -6.15 9.17 19.44
N GLU A 44 -6.97 10.15 19.82
CA GLU A 44 -6.56 11.56 20.02
C GLU A 44 -5.44 11.73 21.07
N ASN A 45 -5.26 10.75 21.96
CA ASN A 45 -4.20 10.74 22.96
C ASN A 45 -2.96 9.96 22.50
N MET A 46 -2.83 9.69 21.20
CA MET A 46 -1.75 8.89 20.60
C MET A 46 -1.66 7.44 21.11
N CYS A 47 -2.72 6.95 21.75
CA CYS A 47 -2.74 5.57 22.25
C CYS A 47 -3.12 4.63 21.12
N ILE A 48 -2.25 3.66 20.85
CA ILE A 48 -2.50 2.60 19.87
C ILE A 48 -3.61 1.69 20.42
N PHE A 49 -4.67 1.49 19.64
CA PHE A 49 -5.77 0.58 20.00
C PHE A 49 -5.98 -0.55 18.99
N ARG A 50 -5.40 -0.46 17.80
CA ARG A 50 -5.44 -1.50 16.77
C ARG A 50 -4.19 -1.42 15.89
N THR A 51 -3.76 -2.56 15.35
CA THR A 51 -2.64 -2.69 14.41
C THR A 51 -2.89 -3.89 13.51
N ASN A 52 -2.33 -3.86 12.31
CA ASN A 52 -2.32 -5.01 11.40
C ASN A 52 -0.92 -5.64 11.24
N GLU A 53 0.07 -5.27 12.05
CA GLU A 53 1.44 -5.81 11.97
C GLU A 53 1.51 -7.34 11.92
N LYS A 54 0.65 -8.04 12.69
CA LYS A 54 0.62 -9.51 12.70
C LYS A 54 0.26 -10.12 11.36
N SER A 55 -0.54 -9.41 10.55
CA SER A 55 -0.85 -9.86 9.19
C SER A 55 0.40 -9.80 8.30
N PHE A 56 1.38 -8.95 8.65
CA PHE A 56 2.60 -8.65 7.92
C PHE A 56 3.82 -9.46 8.42
N GLU A 57 3.75 -10.09 9.61
CA GLU A 57 4.84 -10.90 10.22
C GLU A 57 5.43 -12.04 9.35
N LYS A 58 4.68 -12.54 8.34
CA LYS A 58 5.14 -13.62 7.43
C LYS A 58 5.40 -13.12 6.01
N ALA A 59 5.39 -11.82 5.82
CA ALA A 59 5.32 -11.23 4.52
C ALA A 59 6.71 -10.94 3.95
N GLY A 60 6.76 -10.83 2.63
CA GLY A 60 7.98 -10.70 1.86
C GLY A 60 7.63 -10.51 0.39
N PHE A 61 8.52 -10.90 -0.50
CA PHE A 61 8.27 -10.77 -1.93
C PHE A 61 7.13 -11.70 -2.39
N LEU A 62 6.09 -11.12 -2.98
CA LEU A 62 4.96 -11.84 -3.56
C LEU A 62 4.74 -11.42 -5.01
N PRO A 63 4.58 -12.37 -5.94
CA PRO A 63 3.98 -12.08 -7.24
C PRO A 63 2.61 -11.43 -7.04
N SER A 64 2.24 -10.46 -7.87
CA SER A 64 1.05 -9.64 -7.63
C SER A 64 -0.26 -10.42 -7.58
N ASN A 65 -0.38 -11.53 -8.32
CA ASN A 65 -1.54 -12.42 -8.22
C ASN A 65 -1.66 -13.10 -6.84
N LYS A 66 -0.54 -13.31 -6.14
CA LYS A 66 -0.51 -13.82 -4.75
C LYS A 66 -0.73 -12.72 -3.72
N CYS A 67 -0.39 -11.47 -4.05
CA CYS A 67 -0.68 -10.32 -3.21
C CYS A 67 -2.20 -10.12 -3.04
N LEU A 68 -2.96 -10.17 -4.14
CA LEU A 68 -4.43 -10.06 -4.07
C LEU A 68 -5.04 -11.21 -3.24
N ASP A 69 -4.62 -12.46 -3.49
CA ASP A 69 -5.04 -13.62 -2.69
C ASP A 69 -4.76 -13.42 -1.19
N PHE A 70 -3.61 -12.85 -0.86
CA PHE A 70 -3.20 -12.58 0.52
C PHE A 70 -4.12 -11.56 1.20
N PHE A 71 -4.45 -10.46 0.51
CA PHE A 71 -5.36 -9.45 1.05
C PHE A 71 -6.75 -10.05 1.32
N LEU A 72 -7.29 -10.79 0.36
CA LEU A 72 -8.61 -11.41 0.47
C LEU A 72 -8.67 -12.47 1.59
N LYS A 73 -7.65 -13.32 1.71
CA LYS A 73 -7.60 -14.40 2.73
C LYS A 73 -7.39 -13.89 4.15
N ASN A 74 -6.65 -12.80 4.31
CA ASN A 74 -6.39 -12.19 5.61
C ASN A 74 -7.41 -11.12 5.96
N HIS A 75 -8.46 -10.93 5.13
CA HIS A 75 -9.48 -9.90 5.30
C HIS A 75 -8.88 -8.49 5.51
N LEU A 76 -7.80 -8.20 4.76
CA LEU A 76 -7.18 -6.88 4.76
C LEU A 76 -8.04 -5.91 3.96
N ILE A 77 -8.13 -4.68 4.46
CA ILE A 77 -8.88 -3.61 3.83
C ILE A 77 -8.03 -3.01 2.71
N PHE A 78 -8.68 -2.61 1.61
CA PHE A 78 -8.03 -1.91 0.53
C PHE A 78 -8.06 -0.41 0.77
N THR A 79 -6.97 0.13 1.30
CA THR A 79 -6.83 1.59 1.52
C THR A 79 -5.74 2.17 0.63
N ALA A 80 -5.95 3.39 0.13
CA ALA A 80 -5.00 4.07 -0.75
C ALA A 80 -3.72 4.50 -0.04
N TRP A 81 -3.83 4.82 1.25
CA TRP A 81 -2.73 5.32 2.07
C TRP A 81 -1.78 4.23 2.57
N GLN A 82 -2.11 2.95 2.43
CA GLN A 82 -1.34 1.84 2.99
C GLN A 82 -0.31 1.24 2.01
N TYR A 83 0.13 1.98 0.99
CA TYR A 83 1.15 1.50 0.07
C TYR A 83 2.01 2.59 -0.57
N VAL A 84 3.20 2.17 -1.00
CA VAL A 84 4.05 2.89 -1.96
C VAL A 84 3.94 2.17 -3.30
N ALA A 85 3.55 2.87 -4.35
CA ALA A 85 3.30 2.28 -5.66
C ALA A 85 4.09 2.99 -6.75
N LYS A 86 4.63 2.22 -7.70
CA LYS A 86 5.32 2.76 -8.87
C LYS A 86 4.34 3.53 -9.73
N ARG A 87 4.69 4.77 -10.09
CA ARG A 87 3.80 5.66 -10.84
C ARG A 87 3.36 5.06 -12.17
N SER A 88 4.23 4.27 -12.81
CA SER A 88 3.91 3.59 -14.08
C SER A 88 2.76 2.59 -13.95
N THR A 89 2.49 2.04 -12.77
CA THR A 89 1.34 1.14 -12.53
C THR A 89 0.02 1.88 -12.78
N PHE A 90 -0.13 3.09 -12.24
CA PHE A 90 -1.31 3.92 -12.46
C PHE A 90 -1.47 4.33 -13.92
N ILE A 91 -0.37 4.68 -14.59
CA ILE A 91 -0.38 5.08 -16.00
C ILE A 91 -0.76 3.90 -16.90
N LYS A 92 -0.13 2.74 -16.70
CA LYS A 92 -0.38 1.50 -17.48
C LYS A 92 -1.83 1.05 -17.33
N GLY A 93 -2.37 1.11 -16.12
CA GLY A 93 -3.75 0.70 -15.84
C GLY A 93 -4.80 1.79 -16.05
N GLN A 94 -4.41 3.00 -16.46
CA GLN A 94 -5.29 4.19 -16.53
C GLN A 94 -6.11 4.36 -15.23
N ILE A 95 -5.42 4.19 -14.10
CA ILE A 95 -6.04 4.10 -12.78
C ILE A 95 -6.22 5.52 -12.24
N SER A 96 -7.47 5.89 -11.95
CA SER A 96 -7.85 7.09 -11.23
C SER A 96 -8.90 6.76 -10.17
N PHE A 97 -8.85 7.44 -9.03
CA PHE A 97 -9.91 7.32 -8.03
C PHE A 97 -11.23 7.88 -8.59
N PRO A 98 -12.34 7.14 -8.46
CA PRO A 98 -13.65 7.60 -8.93
C PRO A 98 -14.15 8.80 -8.11
N VAL A 99 -14.45 9.90 -8.79
CA VAL A 99 -14.99 11.12 -8.17
C VAL A 99 -16.43 10.90 -7.71
N GLY A 100 -16.75 11.35 -6.50
CA GLY A 100 -18.11 11.30 -5.94
C GLY A 100 -18.54 9.92 -5.46
N ARG A 101 -17.59 8.99 -5.27
CA ARG A 101 -17.85 7.64 -4.78
C ARG A 101 -17.29 7.48 -3.36
N HIS A 102 -18.11 6.99 -2.43
CA HIS A 102 -17.61 6.44 -1.17
C HIS A 102 -16.95 5.08 -1.43
N TYR A 103 -15.87 4.77 -0.69
CA TYR A 103 -15.07 3.56 -0.92
C TYR A 103 -14.47 3.55 -2.33
N GLU A 104 -13.94 4.70 -2.73
CA GLU A 104 -13.16 4.89 -3.96
C GLU A 104 -11.87 4.06 -3.95
N ASP A 105 -11.30 3.84 -2.77
CA ASP A 105 -10.10 3.02 -2.55
C ASP A 105 -10.35 1.56 -2.89
N ASP A 106 -11.45 0.99 -2.39
CA ASP A 106 -11.90 -0.37 -2.73
C ASP A 106 -12.11 -0.52 -4.25
N ALA A 107 -12.51 0.55 -4.93
CA ALA A 107 -12.69 0.57 -6.39
C ALA A 107 -11.38 0.75 -7.19
N THR A 108 -10.25 0.96 -6.51
CA THR A 108 -8.98 1.39 -7.11
C THR A 108 -7.81 0.48 -6.74
N THR A 109 -7.61 0.16 -5.46
CA THR A 109 -6.42 -0.54 -4.95
C THR A 109 -6.24 -1.93 -5.55
N TYR A 110 -7.31 -2.69 -5.77
CA TYR A 110 -7.19 -4.00 -6.44
C TYR A 110 -6.64 -3.89 -7.87
N LYS A 111 -6.91 -2.77 -8.57
CA LYS A 111 -6.33 -2.49 -9.90
C LYS A 111 -4.85 -2.17 -9.76
N VAL A 112 -4.45 -1.42 -8.73
CA VAL A 112 -3.04 -1.12 -8.45
C VAL A 112 -2.26 -2.41 -8.20
N ILE A 113 -2.83 -3.34 -7.43
CA ILE A 113 -2.25 -4.67 -7.23
C ILE A 113 -2.16 -5.42 -8.56
N TYR A 114 -3.25 -5.46 -9.34
CA TYR A 114 -3.30 -6.19 -10.61
C TYR A 114 -2.28 -5.70 -11.66
N TYR A 115 -2.07 -4.38 -11.77
CA TYR A 115 -1.15 -3.80 -12.76
C TYR A 115 0.31 -3.73 -12.30
N SER A 116 0.58 -3.95 -11.02
CA SER A 116 1.93 -4.17 -10.50
C SER A 116 2.40 -5.56 -10.89
N GLU A 117 3.67 -5.74 -11.28
CA GLU A 117 4.20 -7.07 -11.64
C GLU A 117 4.77 -7.78 -10.41
N THR A 118 5.30 -6.99 -9.48
CA THR A 118 5.95 -7.43 -8.25
C THR A 118 5.42 -6.63 -7.07
N SER A 119 5.03 -7.34 -6.00
CA SER A 119 4.58 -6.72 -4.75
C SER A 119 5.49 -7.18 -3.60
N PHE A 120 5.81 -6.25 -2.71
CA PHE A 120 6.46 -6.56 -1.45
C PHE A 120 5.50 -6.18 -0.32
N ILE A 121 5.39 -7.05 0.65
CA ILE A 121 4.62 -6.78 1.87
C ILE A 121 5.67 -6.76 2.98
N LEU A 122 5.82 -5.61 3.63
CA LEU A 122 6.80 -5.37 4.70
C LEU A 122 6.53 -6.22 5.94
#